data_AF-A0A2G0XAX0-F1
#
_entry.id   AF-A0A2G0XAX0-F1
#
_cell.length_a   1.000
_cell.length_b   1.000
_cell.length_c   1.000
_cell.angle_alpha   90.00
_cell.angle_beta   90.00
_cell.angle_gamma   90.00
#
_symmetry.space_group_name_H-M   'P 1'
#
loop_
_entity.id
_entity.type
_entity.pdbx_description
1 polymer ?
#
loop_
_entity_poly.entity_id
_entity_poly.type
_entity_poly.pdbx_seq_one_letter_code
_entity_poly.pdbx_strand_id
1 'polypeptide(L)'
;MNKPLFDLDLKRASREHYITGKAAINFPRPQTATGGWHFLSYFDWEAGVVKVSLAGIHYPDTTGFFGDEGIVDVTEQMARRGWSVEGRQLYMVDHYRATADMIAKWTLSESRHCSVEIAEWFPTEMDRQRLLDLLDIGRPKLRVLSKQEKVDAWLRSWPLS
;
A
#
# COMPACT_ATOMS: atom_id res chain seq x y z
N MET A 1 2.76 31.84 6.23
CA MET A 1 2.88 30.43 5.81
C MET A 1 1.89 30.18 4.69
N ASN A 2 2.37 29.88 3.49
CA ASN A 2 1.49 29.43 2.40
C ASN A 2 0.99 28.03 2.75
N LYS A 3 -0.33 27.82 2.71
CA LYS A 3 -0.88 26.46 2.83
C LYS A 3 -0.30 25.62 1.67
N PRO A 4 0.18 24.40 1.93
CA PRO A 4 0.69 23.55 0.86
C PRO A 4 -0.41 23.32 -0.19
N LEU A 5 -0.04 23.35 -1.48
CA LEU A 5 -0.94 23.03 -2.57
C LEU A 5 -1.31 21.55 -2.45
N PHE A 6 -2.57 21.27 -2.12
CA PHE A 6 -3.04 19.90 -2.01
C PHE A 6 -2.91 19.18 -3.35
N ASP A 7 -2.26 18.02 -3.32
CA ASP A 7 -2.26 17.09 -4.45
C ASP A 7 -3.71 16.73 -4.82
N LEU A 8 -4.02 16.72 -6.12
CA LEU A 8 -5.35 16.41 -6.65
C LEU A 8 -5.83 15.03 -6.17
N ASP A 9 -4.91 14.08 -6.05
CA ASP A 9 -5.26 12.72 -5.67
C ASP A 9 -5.61 12.62 -4.20
N LEU A 10 -5.02 13.44 -3.33
CA LEU A 10 -5.42 13.45 -1.92
C LEU A 10 -6.89 13.88 -1.76
N LYS A 11 -7.41 14.75 -2.64
CA LYS A 11 -8.83 15.13 -2.67
C LYS A 11 -9.75 14.01 -3.19
N ARG A 12 -9.19 13.02 -3.87
CA ARG A 12 -9.92 11.86 -4.41
C ARG A 12 -9.89 10.67 -3.46
N ALA A 13 -9.01 10.69 -2.47
CA ALA A 13 -8.93 9.66 -1.45
C ALA A 13 -10.28 9.49 -0.72
N SER A 14 -10.69 8.23 -0.60
CA SER A 14 -11.91 7.80 0.08
C SER A 14 -11.71 6.37 0.58
N ARG A 15 -12.73 5.79 1.23
CA ARG A 15 -12.66 4.38 1.64
C ARG A 15 -12.58 3.42 0.45
N GLU A 16 -13.18 3.78 -0.68
CA GLU A 16 -13.14 2.99 -1.93
C GLU A 16 -11.85 3.26 -2.73
N HIS A 17 -11.39 4.51 -2.73
CA HIS A 17 -10.14 4.94 -3.37
C HIS A 17 -9.10 5.29 -2.31
N TYR A 18 -8.77 4.32 -1.46
CA TYR A 18 -7.82 4.54 -0.37
C TYR A 18 -6.39 4.70 -0.88
N ILE A 19 -5.54 5.33 -0.07
CA ILE A 19 -4.12 5.51 -0.34
C ILE A 19 -3.39 4.17 -0.19
N THR A 20 -2.61 3.78 -1.20
CA THR A 20 -1.87 2.50 -1.25
C THR A 20 -0.47 2.65 -1.88
N GLY A 21 0.24 1.53 -2.03
CA GLY A 21 1.55 1.44 -2.64
C GLY A 21 2.64 2.07 -1.79
N LYS A 22 3.71 2.57 -2.43
CA LYS A 22 4.89 3.10 -1.74
C LYS A 22 4.58 4.26 -0.78
N ALA A 23 3.54 5.05 -1.03
CA ALA A 23 3.10 6.09 -0.10
C ALA A 23 2.60 5.49 1.22
N ALA A 24 1.77 4.45 1.15
CA ALA A 24 1.27 3.75 2.34
C ALA A 24 2.37 2.95 3.06
N ILE A 25 3.33 2.38 2.30
CA ILE A 25 4.51 1.69 2.83
C ILE A 25 5.39 2.63 3.66
N ASN A 26 5.60 3.86 3.18
CA ASN A 26 6.46 4.83 3.86
C ASN A 26 5.71 5.70 4.88
N PHE A 27 4.43 5.43 5.14
CA PHE A 27 3.68 6.19 6.13
C PHE A 27 3.98 5.67 7.55
N PRO A 28 4.47 6.51 8.47
CA PRO A 28 4.91 6.09 9.77
C PRO A 28 3.71 5.64 10.61
N ARG A 29 3.68 4.36 10.99
CA ARG A 29 2.69 3.80 11.91
C ARG A 29 3.34 3.30 13.18
N PRO A 30 2.66 3.42 14.34
CA PRO A 30 3.07 2.68 15.52
C PRO A 30 3.01 1.17 15.21
N GLN A 31 4.05 0.43 15.60
CA GLN A 31 4.08 -1.04 15.65
C GLN A 31 4.15 -1.82 14.32
N THR A 32 4.38 -1.18 13.16
CA THR A 32 4.60 -1.93 11.90
C THR A 32 6.06 -2.26 11.65
N ALA A 33 6.29 -3.44 11.08
CA ALA A 33 7.55 -3.88 10.47
C ALA A 33 8.04 -2.82 9.48
N THR A 34 9.35 -2.57 9.54
CA THR A 34 10.18 -1.67 8.73
C THR A 34 9.49 -0.94 7.54
N GLY A 35 9.58 0.40 7.53
CA GLY A 35 9.02 1.25 6.48
C GLY A 35 8.97 2.70 6.94
N GLY A 36 9.37 3.64 6.07
CA GLY A 36 9.49 5.07 6.41
C GLY A 36 10.80 5.73 5.96
N TRP A 37 11.75 4.96 5.40
CA TRP A 37 13.03 5.48 4.90
C TRP A 37 12.87 6.61 3.89
N HIS A 38 11.80 6.55 3.09
CA HIS A 38 11.49 7.56 2.09
C HIS A 38 10.28 8.43 2.45
N PHE A 39 9.89 8.52 3.73
CA PHE A 39 8.73 9.33 4.17
C PHE A 39 8.73 10.73 3.56
N LEU A 40 9.84 11.47 3.67
CA LEU A 40 9.96 12.82 3.13
C LEU A 40 9.82 12.88 1.60
N SER A 41 10.13 11.80 0.87
CA SER A 41 9.94 11.76 -0.59
C SER A 41 8.46 11.69 -1.00
N TYR A 42 7.59 11.25 -0.09
CA TYR A 42 6.15 11.10 -0.31
C TYR A 42 5.29 12.12 0.45
N PHE A 43 5.76 12.59 1.60
CA PHE A 43 5.05 13.48 2.51
C PHE A 43 5.96 14.63 2.95
N ASP A 44 6.29 15.51 2.00
CA ASP A 44 7.08 16.71 2.27
C ASP A 44 6.16 17.89 2.57
N TRP A 45 6.01 18.21 3.85
CA TRP A 45 5.20 19.34 4.28
C TRP A 45 5.80 20.69 3.84
N GLU A 46 7.13 20.82 3.85
CA GLU A 46 7.83 22.08 3.54
C GLU A 46 7.77 22.39 2.04
N ALA A 47 7.94 21.37 1.20
CA ALA A 47 7.77 21.49 -0.24
C ALA A 47 6.28 21.51 -0.66
N GLY A 48 5.37 21.19 0.26
CA GLY A 48 3.94 21.10 -0.01
C GLY A 48 3.56 19.96 -0.95
N VAL A 49 4.29 18.84 -0.88
CA VAL A 49 4.14 17.70 -1.80
C VAL A 49 3.64 16.47 -1.05
N VAL A 50 2.49 15.95 -1.49
CA VAL A 50 1.97 14.63 -1.09
C VAL A 50 1.81 13.78 -2.33
N LYS A 51 2.71 12.81 -2.52
CA LYS A 51 2.63 11.89 -3.66
C LYS A 51 1.89 10.64 -3.22
N VAL A 52 0.61 10.54 -3.52
CA VAL A 52 -0.19 9.36 -3.16
C VAL A 52 -0.61 8.59 -4.40
N SER A 53 -0.70 7.27 -4.26
CA SER A 53 -1.36 6.39 -5.22
C SER A 53 -2.65 5.88 -4.61
N LEU A 54 -3.68 5.72 -5.43
CA LEU A 54 -5.02 5.35 -4.97
C LEU A 54 -5.46 4.03 -5.62
N ALA A 55 -6.12 3.18 -4.85
CA ALA A 55 -6.80 2.00 -5.36
C ALA A 55 -7.92 2.38 -6.33
N GLY A 56 -8.11 1.61 -7.39
CA GLY A 56 -9.09 1.86 -8.47
C GLY A 56 -8.75 3.01 -9.42
N ILE A 57 -7.65 3.76 -9.18
CA ILE A 57 -7.22 4.88 -10.04
C ILE A 57 -5.79 4.66 -10.55
N HIS A 58 -4.82 4.53 -9.64
CA HIS A 58 -3.41 4.29 -9.98
C HIS A 58 -2.99 2.83 -9.80
N TYR A 59 -3.73 2.14 -8.92
CA TYR A 59 -3.64 0.71 -8.67
C TYR A 59 -4.97 0.06 -9.06
N PRO A 60 -4.97 -1.24 -9.39
CA PRO A 60 -6.20 -1.99 -9.51
C PRO A 60 -7.05 -1.85 -8.23
N ASP A 61 -8.36 -1.93 -8.37
CA ASP A 61 -9.21 -2.15 -7.20
C ASP A 61 -9.01 -3.59 -6.70
N THR A 62 -8.45 -3.72 -5.49
CA THR A 62 -8.18 -5.00 -4.85
C THR A 62 -9.17 -5.35 -3.75
N THR A 63 -10.23 -4.55 -3.57
CA THR A 63 -11.33 -4.85 -2.62
C THR A 63 -11.96 -6.20 -2.95
N GLY A 64 -12.02 -6.53 -4.25
CA GLY A 64 -12.38 -7.87 -4.69
C GLY A 64 -11.47 -8.97 -4.13
N PHE A 65 -10.16 -8.75 -3.96
CA PHE A 65 -9.24 -9.79 -3.48
C PHE A 65 -9.19 -9.90 -1.96
N PHE A 66 -9.12 -8.76 -1.27
CA PHE A 66 -8.78 -8.70 0.15
C PHE A 66 -9.86 -8.06 1.03
N GLY A 67 -10.98 -7.65 0.44
CA GLY A 67 -12.04 -6.92 1.15
C GLY A 67 -11.51 -5.63 1.77
N ASP A 68 -11.97 -5.34 2.99
CA ASP A 68 -11.57 -4.15 3.76
C ASP A 68 -10.31 -4.38 4.63
N GLU A 69 -9.70 -5.57 4.58
CA GLU A 69 -8.57 -5.93 5.44
C GLU A 69 -7.40 -4.95 5.25
N GLY A 70 -6.91 -4.40 6.37
CA GLY A 70 -5.82 -3.44 6.38
C GLY A 70 -6.20 -2.01 5.95
N ILE A 71 -7.45 -1.69 5.58
CA ILE A 71 -7.87 -0.30 5.30
C ILE A 71 -8.07 0.45 6.63
N VAL A 72 -7.35 1.56 6.83
CA VAL A 72 -7.37 2.33 8.09
C VAL A 72 -7.77 3.78 7.84
N ASP A 73 -8.58 4.34 8.74
CA ASP A 73 -8.82 5.80 8.81
C ASP A 73 -7.56 6.49 9.34
N VAL A 74 -6.96 7.35 8.50
CA VAL A 74 -5.75 8.12 8.81
C VAL A 74 -6.02 9.62 8.91
N THR A 75 -7.30 10.03 8.98
CA THR A 75 -7.73 11.43 8.96
C THR A 75 -7.01 12.27 10.00
N GLU A 76 -7.01 11.83 11.26
CA GLU A 76 -6.35 12.56 12.34
C GLU A 76 -4.81 12.56 12.18
N GLN A 77 -4.24 11.44 11.74
CA GLN A 77 -2.79 11.30 11.57
C GLN A 77 -2.26 12.20 10.45
N MET A 78 -3.04 12.34 9.37
CA MET A 78 -2.76 13.25 8.25
C MET A 78 -2.97 14.70 8.67
N ALA A 79 -4.06 15.01 9.39
CA ALA A 79 -4.37 16.36 9.87
C ALA A 79 -3.28 16.90 10.80
N ARG A 80 -2.80 16.09 11.76
CA ARG A 80 -1.69 16.43 12.66
C ARG A 80 -0.39 16.76 11.92
N ARG A 81 -0.25 16.35 10.66
CA ARG A 81 0.91 16.58 9.78
C ARG A 81 0.67 17.69 8.74
N GLY A 82 -0.43 18.44 8.88
CA GLY A 82 -0.78 19.54 7.97
C GLY A 82 -1.62 19.14 6.75
N TRP A 83 -1.96 17.85 6.63
CA TRP A 83 -2.70 17.31 5.49
C TRP A 83 -4.17 17.06 5.87
N SER A 84 -5.00 18.09 5.75
CA SER A 84 -6.46 17.99 5.98
C SER A 84 -7.21 18.32 4.70
N VAL A 85 -8.15 17.45 4.29
CA VAL A 85 -9.01 17.70 3.14
C VAL A 85 -10.39 18.08 3.67
N GLU A 86 -10.72 19.37 3.70
CA GLU A 86 -12.07 19.96 3.88
C GLU A 86 -13.13 19.08 4.62
N GLY A 87 -12.83 18.61 5.84
CA GLY A 87 -13.76 17.83 6.66
C GLY A 87 -14.03 16.39 6.19
N ARG A 88 -13.27 15.88 5.22
CA ARG A 88 -13.37 14.53 4.67
C ARG A 88 -12.45 13.56 5.40
N GLN A 89 -12.92 12.33 5.54
CA GLN A 89 -12.09 11.24 6.02
C GLN A 89 -11.10 10.79 4.94
N LEU A 90 -9.87 10.51 5.38
CA LEU A 90 -8.81 9.96 4.55
C LEU A 90 -8.56 8.51 4.97
N TYR A 91 -8.50 7.61 4.00
CA TYR A 91 -8.26 6.20 4.21
C TYR A 91 -6.95 5.79 3.55
N MET A 92 -6.19 4.94 4.23
CA MET A 92 -4.92 4.42 3.76
C MET A 92 -4.77 2.98 4.24
N VAL A 93 -4.25 2.10 3.39
CA VAL A 93 -3.99 0.72 3.78
C VAL A 93 -2.73 0.57 4.60
N ASP A 94 -2.68 -0.40 5.50
CA ASP A 94 -1.49 -0.74 6.29
C ASP A 94 -0.34 -1.31 5.44
N HIS A 95 0.78 -1.59 6.10
CA HIS A 95 2.00 -2.04 5.42
C HIS A 95 1.79 -3.37 4.65
N TYR A 96 1.00 -4.28 5.23
CA TYR A 96 0.71 -5.60 4.66
C TYR A 96 -0.19 -5.47 3.45
N ARG A 97 -1.28 -4.72 3.57
CA ARG A 97 -2.23 -4.51 2.48
C ARG A 97 -1.65 -3.66 1.35
N ALA A 98 -0.85 -2.63 1.65
CA ALA A 98 -0.12 -1.89 0.64
C ALA A 98 0.83 -2.81 -0.17
N THR A 99 1.52 -3.74 0.51
CA THR A 99 2.35 -4.74 -0.16
C THR A 99 1.52 -5.69 -1.02
N ALA A 100 0.40 -6.18 -0.50
CA ALA A 100 -0.52 -7.05 -1.24
C ALA A 100 -1.08 -6.37 -2.50
N ASP A 101 -1.41 -5.07 -2.43
CA ASP A 101 -1.86 -4.29 -3.57
C ASP A 101 -0.76 -4.12 -4.63
N MET A 102 0.49 -3.94 -4.21
CA MET A 102 1.65 -3.90 -5.10
C MET A 102 1.88 -5.23 -5.81
N ILE A 103 1.76 -6.35 -5.08
CA ILE A 103 1.84 -7.69 -5.66
C ILE A 103 0.69 -7.90 -6.63
N ALA A 104 -0.55 -7.55 -6.26
CA ALA A 104 -1.71 -7.69 -7.15
C ALA A 104 -1.53 -6.87 -8.44
N LYS A 105 -1.10 -5.61 -8.34
CA LYS A 105 -0.77 -4.77 -9.50
C LYS A 105 0.28 -5.42 -10.40
N TRP A 106 1.36 -5.93 -9.81
CA TRP A 106 2.40 -6.61 -10.57
C TRP A 106 1.88 -7.90 -11.23
N THR A 107 1.15 -8.72 -10.50
CA THR A 107 0.57 -9.99 -10.96
C THR A 107 -0.37 -9.80 -12.15
N LEU A 108 -1.19 -8.74 -12.11
CA LEU A 108 -2.11 -8.38 -13.19
C LEU A 108 -1.43 -7.71 -14.38
N SER A 109 -0.15 -7.33 -14.25
CA SER A 109 0.63 -6.75 -15.34
C SER A 109 1.44 -7.80 -16.11
N GLU A 110 1.98 -7.40 -17.26
CA GLU A 110 2.93 -8.20 -18.06
C GLU A 110 4.39 -8.04 -17.59
N SER A 111 4.66 -7.23 -16.56
CA SER A 111 6.01 -7.05 -16.03
C SER A 111 6.56 -8.34 -15.44
N ARG A 112 7.83 -8.64 -15.74
CA ARG A 112 8.58 -9.76 -15.13
C ARG A 112 9.19 -9.39 -13.78
N HIS A 113 9.29 -8.10 -13.46
CA HIS A 113 9.93 -7.62 -12.23
C HIS A 113 8.89 -7.08 -11.24
N CYS A 114 8.93 -7.61 -10.02
CA CYS A 114 8.17 -7.13 -8.87
C CYS A 114 9.05 -6.22 -8.02
N SER A 115 8.60 -5.00 -7.73
CA SER A 115 9.34 -4.00 -6.94
C SER A 115 9.17 -4.15 -5.43
N VAL A 116 8.64 -5.30 -5.00
CA VAL A 116 8.40 -5.64 -3.59
C VAL A 116 9.61 -6.39 -3.05
N GLU A 117 10.15 -5.87 -1.95
CA GLU A 117 11.40 -6.36 -1.34
C GLU A 117 11.10 -6.95 0.04
N ILE A 118 10.58 -8.18 0.06
CA ILE A 118 10.02 -8.81 1.28
C ILE A 118 11.04 -8.95 2.40
N ALA A 119 12.27 -9.35 2.09
CA ALA A 119 13.31 -9.52 3.11
C ALA A 119 13.63 -8.20 3.84
N GLU A 120 13.51 -7.07 3.15
CA GLU A 120 13.74 -5.73 3.71
C GLU A 120 12.51 -5.21 4.46
N TRP A 121 11.32 -5.38 3.88
CA TRP A 121 10.07 -4.80 4.40
C TRP A 121 9.42 -5.65 5.51
N PHE A 122 9.76 -6.94 5.57
CA PHE A 122 9.23 -7.89 6.55
C PHE A 122 10.39 -8.76 7.05
N PRO A 123 11.26 -8.22 7.93
CA PRO A 123 12.50 -8.90 8.32
C PRO A 123 12.25 -10.09 9.26
N THR A 124 11.13 -10.13 9.97
CA THR A 124 10.79 -11.24 10.86
C THR A 124 9.91 -12.28 10.18
N GLU A 125 10.03 -13.55 10.58
CA GLU A 125 9.16 -14.62 10.08
C GLU A 125 7.67 -14.37 10.40
N MET A 126 7.39 -13.78 11.55
CA MET A 126 6.01 -13.46 11.96
C MET A 126 5.36 -12.46 10.99
N ASP A 127 6.10 -11.42 10.61
CA ASP A 127 5.61 -10.42 9.67
C ASP A 127 5.45 -11.00 8.26
N ARG A 128 6.40 -11.86 7.83
CA ARG A 128 6.28 -12.59 6.55
C ARG A 128 5.05 -13.48 6.52
N GLN A 129 4.82 -14.25 7.60
CA GLN A 129 3.65 -15.14 7.68
C GLN A 129 2.35 -14.33 7.63
N ARG A 130 2.26 -13.21 8.34
CA ARG A 130 1.08 -12.34 8.29
C ARG A 130 0.79 -11.82 6.89
N LEU A 131 1.83 -11.46 6.11
CA LEU A 131 1.65 -11.09 4.71
C LEU A 131 1.15 -12.28 3.87
N LEU A 132 1.71 -13.46 4.07
CA LEU A 132 1.29 -14.67 3.35
C LEU A 132 -0.18 -15.02 3.64
N ASP A 133 -0.60 -14.93 4.90
CA ASP A 133 -1.99 -15.16 5.31
C ASP A 133 -2.95 -14.20 4.58
N LEU A 134 -2.57 -12.92 4.45
CA LEU A 134 -3.34 -11.94 3.67
C LEU A 134 -3.39 -12.29 2.18
N LEU A 135 -2.27 -12.71 1.59
CA LEU A 135 -2.22 -13.10 0.18
C LEU A 135 -3.07 -14.34 -0.10
N ASP A 136 -3.14 -15.27 0.84
CA ASP A 136 -3.95 -16.49 0.71
C ASP A 136 -5.45 -16.21 0.71
N ILE A 137 -5.93 -15.13 1.34
CA ILE A 137 -7.32 -14.65 1.20
C ILE A 137 -7.62 -14.32 -0.28
N GLY A 138 -6.68 -13.68 -0.98
CA GLY A 138 -6.84 -13.28 -2.39
C GLY A 138 -6.57 -14.40 -3.41
N ARG A 139 -5.88 -15.47 -3.00
CA ARG A 139 -5.42 -16.56 -3.88
C ARG A 139 -6.51 -17.22 -4.73
N PRO A 140 -7.75 -17.50 -4.23
CA PRO A 140 -8.81 -18.08 -5.05
C PRO A 140 -9.18 -17.23 -6.26
N LYS A 141 -9.10 -15.90 -6.14
CA LYS A 141 -9.44 -14.97 -7.21
C LYS A 141 -8.28 -14.75 -8.18
N LEU A 142 -7.04 -14.78 -7.70
CA LEU A 142 -5.85 -14.78 -8.57
C LEU A 142 -5.73 -16.06 -9.43
N ARG A 143 -6.23 -17.19 -8.91
CA ARG A 143 -6.40 -18.46 -9.65
C ARG A 143 -7.32 -18.32 -10.85
N VAL A 144 -8.48 -17.69 -10.65
CA VAL A 144 -9.46 -17.44 -11.73
C VAL A 144 -8.87 -16.59 -12.85
N LEU A 145 -7.91 -15.71 -12.54
CA LEU A 145 -7.24 -14.85 -13.51
C LEU A 145 -6.03 -15.52 -14.19
N SER A 146 -5.75 -16.80 -13.93
CA SER A 146 -4.59 -17.55 -14.48
C SER A 146 -3.23 -16.90 -14.20
N LYS A 147 -3.10 -16.09 -13.15
CA LYS A 147 -1.84 -15.44 -12.76
C LYS A 147 -1.20 -16.03 -11.50
N GLN A 148 -1.75 -17.12 -10.96
CA GLN A 148 -1.22 -17.77 -9.76
C GLN A 148 0.21 -18.31 -9.96
N GLU A 149 0.51 -18.90 -11.11
CA GLU A 149 1.84 -19.47 -11.39
C GLU A 149 2.95 -18.42 -11.29
N LYS A 150 2.64 -17.18 -11.71
CA LYS A 150 3.54 -16.03 -11.61
C LYS A 150 3.85 -15.69 -10.15
N VAL A 151 2.82 -15.67 -9.29
CA VAL A 151 2.99 -15.42 -7.86
C VAL A 151 3.77 -16.55 -7.20
N ASP A 152 3.40 -17.81 -7.46
CA ASP A 152 4.06 -18.97 -6.85
C ASP A 152 5.53 -19.08 -7.26
N ALA A 153 5.87 -18.75 -8.52
CA ALA A 153 7.25 -18.70 -8.98
C ALA A 153 8.07 -17.61 -8.26
N TRP A 154 7.47 -16.45 -8.02
CA TRP A 154 8.12 -15.36 -7.29
C TRP A 154 8.29 -15.69 -5.81
N LEU A 155 7.28 -16.26 -5.15
CA LEU A 155 7.39 -16.72 -3.76
C LEU A 155 8.52 -17.75 -3.60
N ARG A 156 8.68 -18.70 -4.54
CA ARG A 156 9.78 -19.68 -4.53
C ARG A 156 11.17 -19.07 -4.78
N SER A 157 11.24 -17.88 -5.39
CA SER A 157 12.51 -17.19 -5.62
C SER A 157 13.04 -16.46 -4.38
N TRP A 158 12.24 -16.40 -3.31
CA TRP A 158 12.69 -15.80 -2.05
C TRP A 158 13.74 -16.70 -1.39
N PRO A 159 14.89 -16.15 -0.96
CA PRO A 159 15.83 -16.91 -0.18
C PRO A 159 15.16 -17.32 1.13
N LEU A 160 15.09 -18.63 1.39
CA LEU A 160 14.85 -19.17 2.72
C LEU A 160 16.06 -18.79 3.57
N SER A 161 15.92 -17.78 4.43
CA SER A 161 16.93 -17.48 5.45
C SER A 161 17.02 -18.60 6.47
#